data_AF-A0A2G5RBS2-F1
#
_entry.id   AF-A0A2G5RBS2-F1
#
_cell.length_a   1.000
_cell.length_b   1.000
_cell.length_c   1.000
_cell.angle_alpha   90.00
_cell.angle_beta   90.00
_cell.angle_gamma   90.00
#
_symmetry.space_group_name_H-M   'P 1'
#
loop_
_entity.id
_entity.type
_entity.pdbx_description
1 polymer ?
#
loop_
_entity_poly.entity_id
_entity_poly.type
_entity_poly.pdbx_seq_one_letter_code
_entity_poly.pdbx_strand_id
1 'polypeptide(L)'
;MRLQPITLAALLAVFIDTPAQAATEKSLTLVAIFANAAVPVKLIAVILLVGLLAAPVVALARRDTKWLSAIARSALPLGFAAAAYTLLACAVGVANLGVTPSLPVLAPGLAEALMMAMLGLLTTGVARLASELVERRNHGAGLV
;
A
#
# COMPACT_ATOMS: atom_id res chain seq x y z
N MET A 1 -18.68 -11.50 -16.36
CA MET A 1 -17.82 -11.01 -15.25
C MET A 1 -16.76 -10.09 -15.85
N ARG A 2 -16.82 -8.78 -15.59
CA ARG A 2 -15.84 -7.81 -16.12
C ARG A 2 -14.73 -7.64 -15.10
N LEU A 3 -13.62 -8.35 -15.29
CA LEU A 3 -12.40 -8.11 -14.51
C LEU A 3 -11.91 -6.68 -14.84
N GLN A 4 -11.76 -5.86 -13.81
CA GLN A 4 -11.32 -4.48 -13.98
C GLN A 4 -9.89 -4.50 -14.57
N PRO A 5 -9.56 -3.62 -15.52
CA PRO A 5 -8.23 -3.58 -16.14
C PRO A 5 -7.10 -3.37 -15.11
N ILE A 6 -7.42 -2.78 -13.95
CA ILE A 6 -6.53 -2.57 -12.82
C ILE A 6 -6.12 -3.89 -12.16
N THR A 7 -7.04 -4.85 -12.04
CA THR A 7 -6.76 -6.17 -11.46
C THR A 7 -5.87 -7.00 -12.38
N LEU A 8 -6.05 -6.84 -13.70
CA LEU A 8 -5.26 -7.54 -14.72
C LEU A 8 -3.86 -6.95 -14.87
N ALA A 9 -3.71 -5.63 -14.75
CA ALA A 9 -2.41 -4.96 -14.70
C ALA A 9 -1.61 -5.35 -13.45
N ALA A 10 -2.27 -5.45 -12.28
CA ALA A 10 -1.65 -5.92 -11.05
C ALA A 10 -1.19 -7.39 -11.15
N LEU A 11 -1.98 -8.25 -11.81
CA LEU A 11 -1.63 -9.65 -12.06
C LEU A 11 -0.48 -9.82 -13.05
N LEU A 12 -0.43 -9.01 -14.12
CA LEU A 12 0.67 -9.06 -15.10
C LEU A 12 1.99 -8.56 -14.52
N ALA A 13 1.97 -7.59 -13.61
CA ALA A 13 3.16 -7.09 -12.93
C ALA A 13 3.83 -8.14 -12.02
N VAL A 14 3.07 -9.14 -11.54
CA VAL A 14 3.60 -10.24 -10.69
C VAL A 14 4.52 -11.18 -11.48
N PHE A 15 4.38 -11.28 -12.81
CA PHE A 15 5.15 -12.22 -13.64
C PHE A 15 6.48 -11.67 -14.16
N ILE A 16 6.78 -10.38 -13.97
CA ILE A 16 7.94 -9.73 -14.62
C ILE A 16 9.14 -9.57 -13.66
N ASP A 17 8.94 -9.58 -12.34
CA ASP A 17 10.01 -9.21 -11.41
C ASP A 17 10.74 -10.42 -10.82
N THR A 18 12.05 -10.50 -11.07
CA THR A 18 12.96 -11.52 -10.55
C THR A 18 13.50 -11.05 -9.20
N PRO A 19 13.47 -11.85 -8.12
CA PRO A 19 13.82 -11.39 -6.78
C PRO A 19 15.35 -11.39 -6.62
N ALA A 20 16.04 -10.42 -7.22
CA ALA A 20 17.49 -10.46 -7.29
C ALA A 20 18.17 -9.10 -7.27
N GLN A 21 17.74 -8.14 -6.45
CA GLN A 21 18.58 -6.98 -6.14
C GLN A 21 18.11 -6.31 -4.86
N ALA A 22 18.82 -6.51 -3.75
CA ALA A 22 18.72 -5.65 -2.58
C ALA A 22 19.78 -5.94 -1.49
N ALA A 23 21.07 -5.98 -1.83
CA ALA A 23 22.13 -6.02 -0.82
C ALA A 23 23.25 -5.07 -1.20
N THR A 24 23.17 -3.79 -0.79
CA THR A 24 24.38 -2.96 -0.67
C THR A 24 24.21 -1.84 0.35
N GLU A 25 25.26 -1.69 1.15
CA GLU A 25 25.50 -0.82 2.29
C GLU A 25 25.15 0.67 2.07
N LYS A 26 24.04 1.16 2.65
CA LYS A 26 23.90 2.57 3.04
C LYS A 26 22.72 2.74 3.99
N SER A 27 22.88 3.58 5.00
CA SER A 27 21.88 3.87 6.05
C SER A 27 20.43 3.76 5.56
N LEU A 28 19.66 2.86 6.18
CA LEU A 28 18.24 2.62 5.92
C LEU A 28 17.43 3.89 6.18
N THR A 29 17.22 4.68 5.13
CA THR A 29 16.21 5.75 5.09
C THR A 29 14.97 5.21 4.40
N LEU A 30 13.78 5.72 4.75
CA LEU A 30 12.51 5.32 4.10
C LEU A 30 12.63 5.38 2.57
N VAL A 31 13.30 6.40 2.05
CA VAL A 31 13.55 6.59 0.61
C VAL A 31 14.38 5.46 0.01
N ALA A 32 15.40 4.95 0.73
CA ALA A 32 16.22 3.84 0.26
C ALA A 32 15.44 2.52 0.20
N ILE A 33 14.50 2.31 1.13
CA ILE A 33 13.59 1.15 1.13
C ILE A 33 12.66 1.21 -0.10
N PHE A 34 12.05 2.38 -0.37
CA PHE A 34 11.24 2.60 -1.57
C PHE A 34 12.02 2.49 -2.88
N ALA A 35 13.30 2.88 -2.91
CA ALA A 35 14.11 2.82 -4.12
C ALA A 35 14.51 1.39 -4.48
N ASN A 36 14.60 0.50 -3.50
CA ASN A 36 15.08 -0.87 -3.65
C ASN A 36 13.95 -1.93 -3.62
N ALA A 37 12.73 -1.51 -3.28
CA ALA A 37 11.51 -2.30 -3.35
C ALA A 37 11.26 -2.91 -4.74
N ALA A 38 10.55 -4.03 -4.80
CA ALA A 38 10.08 -4.59 -6.07
C ALA A 38 9.13 -3.60 -6.79
N VAL A 39 9.17 -3.55 -8.12
CA VAL A 39 8.38 -2.60 -8.93
C VAL A 39 6.86 -2.67 -8.60
N PRO A 40 6.25 -3.85 -8.37
CA PRO A 40 4.84 -3.95 -7.99
C PRO A 40 4.52 -3.30 -6.64
N VAL A 41 5.44 -3.41 -5.66
CA VAL A 41 5.25 -2.88 -4.31
C VAL A 41 5.33 -1.36 -4.30
N LYS A 42 6.24 -0.78 -5.08
CA LYS A 42 6.29 0.68 -5.30
C LYS A 42 5.00 1.21 -5.88
N LEU A 43 4.44 0.53 -6.88
CA LEU A 43 3.22 0.96 -7.55
C LEU A 43 2.02 0.93 -6.60
N ILE A 44 1.89 -0.12 -5.78
CA ILE A 44 0.86 -0.19 -4.74
C ILE A 44 1.05 0.93 -3.71
N ALA A 45 2.28 1.20 -3.30
CA ALA A 45 2.55 2.25 -2.33
C ALA A 45 2.21 3.65 -2.86
N VAL A 46 2.49 3.92 -4.14
CA VAL A 46 2.07 5.16 -4.81
C VAL A 46 0.54 5.26 -4.84
N ILE A 47 -0.17 4.18 -5.18
CA ILE A 47 -1.64 4.17 -5.18
C ILE A 47 -2.19 4.48 -3.78
N LEU A 48 -1.61 3.88 -2.74
CA LEU A 48 -1.99 4.13 -1.35
C LEU A 48 -1.69 5.57 -0.91
N LEU A 49 -0.54 6.12 -1.26
CA LEU A 49 -0.21 7.53 -1.01
C LEU A 49 -1.17 8.49 -1.72
N VAL A 50 -1.50 8.21 -2.98
CA VAL A 50 -2.51 8.96 -3.73
C VAL A 50 -3.86 8.85 -3.04
N GLY A 51 -4.27 7.66 -2.60
CA GLY A 51 -5.51 7.45 -1.84
C GLY A 51 -5.54 8.23 -0.52
N LEU A 52 -4.41 8.26 0.20
CA LEU A 52 -4.26 8.96 1.46
C LEU A 52 -4.45 10.47 1.30
N LEU A 53 -3.91 11.05 0.22
CA LEU A 53 -4.06 12.48 -0.09
C LEU A 53 -5.42 12.78 -0.76
N ALA A 54 -5.94 11.86 -1.57
CA ALA A 54 -7.21 12.04 -2.25
C ALA A 54 -8.40 12.04 -1.28
N ALA A 55 -8.35 11.25 -0.20
CA ALA A 55 -9.42 11.19 0.80
C ALA A 55 -9.79 12.57 1.41
N PRO A 56 -8.87 13.36 1.97
CA PRO A 56 -9.20 14.70 2.49
C PRO A 56 -9.61 15.67 1.36
N VAL A 57 -8.98 15.59 0.19
CA VAL A 57 -9.31 16.45 -0.96
C VAL A 57 -10.74 16.19 -1.44
N VAL A 58 -11.14 14.93 -1.56
CA VAL A 58 -12.50 14.53 -1.97
C VAL A 58 -13.52 14.95 -0.91
N ALA A 59 -13.22 14.84 0.38
CA ALA A 59 -14.11 15.32 1.44
C ALA A 59 -14.32 16.84 1.42
N LEU A 60 -13.29 17.60 1.01
CA LEU A 60 -13.38 19.05 0.86
C LEU A 60 -14.15 19.45 -0.40
N ALA A 61 -13.84 18.82 -1.54
CA ALA A 61 -14.36 19.20 -2.85
C ALA A 61 -15.75 18.61 -3.16
N ARG A 62 -16.11 17.46 -2.57
CA ARG A 62 -17.36 16.74 -2.87
C ARG A 62 -18.11 16.37 -1.60
N ARG A 63 -19.45 16.35 -1.70
CA ARG A 63 -20.35 15.88 -0.63
C ARG A 63 -20.69 14.39 -0.73
N ASP A 64 -20.21 13.70 -1.77
CA ASP A 64 -20.51 12.29 -2.02
C ASP A 64 -19.50 11.39 -1.30
N THR A 65 -20.00 10.49 -0.46
CA THR A 65 -19.22 9.54 0.33
C THR A 65 -18.84 8.27 -0.44
N LYS A 66 -19.43 8.02 -1.62
CA LYS A 66 -19.18 6.80 -2.41
C LYS A 66 -17.69 6.57 -2.69
N TRP A 67 -16.98 7.60 -3.13
CA TRP A 67 -15.54 7.53 -3.44
C TRP A 67 -14.69 7.28 -2.20
N LEU A 68 -15.05 7.90 -1.07
CA LEU A 68 -14.35 7.70 0.20
C LEU A 68 -14.56 6.27 0.73
N SER A 69 -15.77 5.73 0.60
CA SER A 69 -16.06 4.34 0.96
C SER A 69 -15.28 3.34 0.09
N ALA A 70 -15.10 3.65 -1.21
CA ALA A 70 -14.34 2.81 -2.12
C ALA A 70 -12.85 2.78 -1.75
N ILE A 71 -12.27 3.94 -1.42
CA ILE A 71 -10.88 4.04 -0.93
C ILE A 71 -10.74 3.26 0.38
N ALA A 72 -11.63 3.47 1.35
CA ALA A 72 -11.59 2.77 2.64
C ALA A 72 -11.69 1.25 2.50
N ARG A 73 -12.50 0.75 1.57
CA ARG A 73 -12.71 -0.70 1.39
C ARG A 73 -11.57 -1.39 0.65
N SER A 74 -10.84 -0.65 -0.18
CA SER A 74 -9.78 -1.19 -1.05
C SER A 74 -8.37 -1.00 -0.48
N ALA A 75 -8.11 0.08 0.26
CA ALA A 75 -6.76 0.43 0.70
C ALA A 75 -6.17 -0.58 1.71
N LEU A 76 -6.96 -1.08 2.66
CA LEU A 76 -6.46 -2.05 3.65
C LEU A 76 -6.07 -3.39 3.02
N PRO A 77 -6.95 -4.06 2.22
CA PRO A 77 -6.56 -5.29 1.53
C PRO A 77 -5.35 -5.09 0.61
N LEU A 78 -5.26 -3.94 -0.06
CA LEU A 78 -4.17 -3.63 -0.97
C LEU A 78 -2.82 -3.47 -0.23
N GLY A 79 -2.80 -2.76 0.91
CA GLY A 79 -1.60 -2.64 1.74
C GLY A 79 -1.14 -3.98 2.32
N PHE A 80 -2.07 -4.83 2.74
CA PHE A 80 -1.76 -6.20 3.19
C PHE A 80 -1.27 -7.10 2.06
N ALA A 81 -1.83 -6.97 0.85
CA ALA A 81 -1.36 -7.72 -0.31
C ALA A 81 0.09 -7.37 -0.67
N ALA A 82 0.45 -6.08 -0.65
CA ALA A 82 1.82 -5.64 -0.86
C ALA A 82 2.77 -6.13 0.25
N ALA A 83 2.34 -6.08 1.51
CA ALA A 83 3.11 -6.60 2.64
C ALA A 83 3.37 -8.10 2.49
N ALA A 84 2.34 -8.88 2.16
CA ALA A 84 2.44 -10.32 1.96
C ALA A 84 3.36 -10.69 0.78
N TYR A 85 3.28 -9.95 -0.33
CA TYR A 85 4.18 -10.14 -1.47
C TYR A 85 5.64 -9.87 -1.09
N THR A 86 5.90 -8.81 -0.33
CA THR A 86 7.24 -8.46 0.14
C THR A 86 7.81 -9.53 1.07
N LEU A 87 6.99 -10.06 2.00
CA LEU A 87 7.39 -11.16 2.88
C LEU A 87 7.64 -12.46 2.10
N LEU A 88 6.83 -12.75 1.07
CA LEU A 88 7.03 -13.89 0.19
C LEU A 88 8.36 -13.79 -0.55
N ALA A 89 8.66 -12.63 -1.15
CA ALA A 89 9.95 -12.39 -1.80
C ALA A 89 11.12 -12.56 -0.82
N CYS A 90 10.96 -12.09 0.42
CA CYS A 90 11.95 -12.29 1.47
C CYS A 90 12.16 -13.78 1.79
N ALA A 91 11.09 -14.55 1.94
CA ALA A 91 11.16 -15.99 2.20
C ALA A 91 11.80 -16.78 1.04
N VAL A 92 11.49 -16.41 -0.21
CA VAL A 92 12.13 -16.99 -1.40
C VAL A 92 13.62 -16.66 -1.42
N GLY A 93 14.00 -15.42 -1.07
CA GLY A 93 15.40 -15.03 -0.93
C GLY A 93 16.14 -15.87 0.11
N VAL A 94 15.54 -16.07 1.29
CA VAL A 94 16.12 -16.94 2.34
C VAL A 94 16.30 -18.39 1.85
N ALA A 95 15.30 -18.94 1.16
CA ALA A 95 15.35 -20.31 0.66
C ALA A 95 16.45 -20.51 -0.41
N ASN A 96 16.68 -19.50 -1.26
CA ASN A 96 17.67 -19.57 -2.34
C ASN A 96 19.11 -19.36 -1.87
N LEU A 97 19.33 -18.71 -0.72
CA LEU A 97 20.68 -18.47 -0.19
C LEU A 97 21.34 -19.75 0.37
N GLY A 98 20.56 -20.76 0.75
CA GLY A 98 21.08 -22.04 1.28
C GLY A 98 21.83 -21.93 2.63
N VAL A 99 21.96 -20.73 3.18
CA VAL A 99 22.57 -20.42 4.49
C VAL A 99 21.62 -19.53 5.27
N THR A 100 21.59 -19.65 6.60
CA THR A 100 20.75 -18.78 7.46
C THR A 100 21.27 -17.34 7.40
N PRO A 101 20.53 -16.40 6.80
CA PRO A 101 20.98 -15.02 6.71
C PRO A 101 20.89 -14.34 8.07
N SER A 102 21.79 -13.38 8.33
CA SER A 102 21.78 -12.59 9.56
C SER A 102 20.62 -11.59 9.56
N LEU A 103 20.14 -11.21 10.74
CA LEU A 103 19.01 -10.25 10.91
C LEU A 103 19.15 -8.94 10.10
N PRO A 104 20.35 -8.33 9.98
CA PRO A 104 20.52 -7.12 9.15
C PRO A 104 20.20 -7.30 7.67
N VAL A 105 20.33 -8.53 7.14
CA VAL A 105 20.02 -8.84 5.74
C VAL A 105 18.51 -8.92 5.50
N LEU A 106 17.75 -9.37 6.51
CA LEU A 106 16.29 -9.49 6.45
C LEU A 106 15.55 -8.22 6.87
N ALA A 107 16.18 -7.37 7.67
CA ALA A 107 15.57 -6.17 8.24
C ALA A 107 14.96 -5.22 7.18
N PRO A 108 15.58 -4.95 6.01
CA PRO A 108 14.98 -4.09 5.00
C PRO A 108 13.65 -4.61 4.45
N GLY A 109 13.57 -5.90 4.10
CA GLY A 109 12.34 -6.50 3.54
C GLY A 109 11.22 -6.59 4.58
N LEU A 110 11.55 -6.84 5.84
CA LEU A 110 10.61 -6.76 6.96
C LEU A 110 10.08 -5.33 7.17
N ALA A 111 10.95 -4.33 7.13
CA ALA A 111 10.57 -2.93 7.27
C ALA A 111 9.64 -2.48 6.14
N GLU A 112 9.91 -2.89 4.90
CA GLU A 112 9.06 -2.62 3.75
C GLU A 112 7.67 -3.25 3.89
N ALA A 113 7.59 -4.51 4.31
CA ALA A 113 6.31 -5.19 4.52
C ALA A 113 5.46 -4.49 5.60
N LEU A 114 6.07 -4.13 6.73
CA LEU A 114 5.40 -3.43 7.82
C LEU A 114 4.93 -2.04 7.39
N MET A 115 5.75 -1.33 6.61
CA MET A 115 5.40 -0.02 6.06
C MET A 115 4.17 -0.12 5.15
N MET A 116 4.08 -1.13 4.28
CA MET A 116 2.91 -1.31 3.41
C MET A 116 1.64 -1.63 4.18
N ALA A 117 1.74 -2.44 5.23
CA ALA A 117 0.62 -2.71 6.14
C ALA A 117 0.16 -1.41 6.84
N MET A 118 1.10 -0.61 7.36
CA MET A 118 0.79 0.69 7.97
C MET A 118 0.14 1.66 6.97
N LEU A 119 0.64 1.72 5.73
CA LEU A 119 0.12 2.61 4.70
C LEU A 119 -1.32 2.24 4.33
N GLY A 120 -1.63 0.95 4.21
CA GLY A 120 -3.00 0.45 4.00
C GLY A 120 -3.95 0.80 5.13
N LEU A 121 -3.49 0.65 6.39
CA LEU A 121 -4.25 1.03 7.59
C LEU A 121 -4.51 2.54 7.66
N LEU A 122 -3.48 3.36 7.45
CA LEU A 122 -3.59 4.82 7.49
C LEU A 122 -4.52 5.34 6.40
N THR A 123 -4.34 4.88 5.17
CA THR A 123 -5.18 5.29 4.03
C THR A 123 -6.64 4.93 4.27
N THR A 124 -6.90 3.75 4.81
CA THR A 124 -8.25 3.31 5.18
C THR A 124 -8.84 4.15 6.30
N GLY A 125 -8.07 4.38 7.37
CA GLY A 125 -8.48 5.19 8.52
C GLY A 125 -8.86 6.62 8.10
N VAL A 126 -7.99 7.27 7.32
CA VAL A 126 -8.24 8.63 6.80
C VAL A 126 -9.48 8.66 5.91
N ALA A 127 -9.66 7.69 5.01
CA ALA A 127 -10.85 7.62 4.16
C ALA A 127 -12.15 7.41 4.95
N ARG A 128 -12.12 6.60 6.03
CA ARG A 128 -13.30 6.42 6.91
C ARG A 128 -13.62 7.68 7.71
N LEU A 129 -12.61 8.32 8.30
CA LEU A 129 -12.81 9.58 9.03
C LEU A 129 -13.33 10.68 8.11
N ALA A 130 -12.78 10.78 6.90
CA ALA A 130 -13.26 11.71 5.88
C ALA A 130 -14.73 11.44 5.48
N SER A 131 -15.12 10.16 5.35
CA SER A 131 -16.52 9.78 5.06
C SER A 131 -17.47 10.24 6.17
N GLU A 132 -17.11 9.96 7.42
CA GLU A 132 -17.89 10.32 8.62
C GLU A 132 -18.07 11.85 8.72
N LEU A 133 -17.02 12.62 8.46
CA LEU A 133 -17.09 14.09 8.48
C LEU A 133 -18.04 14.63 7.39
N VAL A 134 -18.00 14.06 6.18
CA VAL A 134 -18.90 14.44 5.09
C VAL A 134 -20.35 14.10 5.43
N GLU A 135 -20.59 12.93 6.02
CA GLU A 135 -21.92 12.48 6.41
C GLU A 135 -22.53 13.35 7.52
N ARG A 136 -21.73 13.72 8.54
CA ARG A 136 -22.15 14.67 9.58
C ARG A 136 -22.45 16.05 9.02
N ARG A 137 -21.63 16.55 8.10
CA ARG A 137 -21.86 17.84 7.43
C ARG A 137 -23.18 17.84 6.64
N ASN A 138 -23.49 16.74 5.97
CA ASN A 138 -24.73 16.61 5.19
C ASN A 138 -25.97 16.53 6.11
N HIS A 139 -25.89 15.81 7.23
CA HIS A 139 -26.99 15.76 8.22
C HIS A 139 -27.20 17.10 8.94
N GLY A 140 -26.12 17.81 9.29
CA GLY A 140 -26.20 19.14 9.90
C GLY A 140 -26.73 20.23 8.96
N ALA A 141 -26.55 20.07 7.65
CA ALA A 141 -27.08 21.00 6.63
C ALA A 141 -28.57 20.80 6.33
N GLY A 142 -29.19 19.71 6.81
CA GLY A 142 -30.62 19.42 6.61
C GLY A 142 -31.55 20.01 7.68
N LEU A 143 -31.01 20.80 8.62
CA LEU A 143 -31.76 21.49 9.68
C LEU A 143 -31.90 23.01 9.44
N VAL A 144 -31.81 23.45 8.18
CA VAL A 144 -32.03 24.86 7.77
C VAL A 144 -33.14 24.94 6.74
#